data_AF-A0A4Y2TCT8-F1
#
_entry.id   AF-A0A4Y2TCT8-F1
#
_cell.length_a   1.000
_cell.length_b   1.000
_cell.length_c   1.000
_cell.angle_alpha   90.00
_cell.angle_beta   90.00
_cell.angle_gamma   90.00
#
_symmetry.space_group_name_H-M   'P 1'
#
loop_
_entity.id
_entity.type
_entity.pdbx_description
1 polymer ?
#
loop_
_entity_poly.entity_id
_entity_poly.type
_entity_poly.pdbx_seq_one_letter_code
_entity_poly.pdbx_strand_id
1 'polypeptide(L)'
;MFKVIESPAPCDVRSVIRFLSARNQSAADIHRKICEVYGATAMCEGKVRKWVRDFKAGRDKVHDDSRSGRLSVITDDMVASVEAKILENRHFTISTLSNGFLEVSRSVLYKLVSEKLNFKKLCSRWVPKFPTEDHKNKRFECSLNFFTRYNEECDATLSRIITGDETRVSDVTTESKQQSMEWRHTHSPVRVKAKETLSQRKIMASVFWNRHGVFFGRLHATRNYHKCGSLRPNPSKATQSDSKQKTRNANRGNFATP
;
A
#
# COMPACT_ATOMS: atom_id res chain seq x y z
N MET A 1 -44.27 26.36 37.31
CA MET A 1 -44.00 25.94 35.91
C MET A 1 -42.66 25.23 35.90
N PHE A 2 -42.60 23.95 35.49
CA PHE A 2 -41.33 23.23 35.43
C PHE A 2 -40.48 23.78 34.28
N LYS A 3 -39.17 23.88 34.50
CA LYS A 3 -38.23 24.26 33.43
C LYS A 3 -38.06 23.06 32.51
N VAL A 4 -38.39 23.23 31.23
CA VAL A 4 -38.20 22.20 30.22
C VAL A 4 -36.71 22.05 29.94
N ILE A 5 -36.22 20.81 29.98
CA ILE A 5 -34.86 20.47 29.59
C ILE A 5 -34.86 20.23 28.08
N GLU A 6 -34.25 21.13 27.32
CA GLU A 6 -34.14 21.01 25.87
C GLU A 6 -33.09 19.95 25.49
N SER A 7 -33.44 19.03 24.58
CA SER A 7 -32.53 18.03 23.99
C SER A 7 -31.81 17.11 24.99
N PRO A 8 -32.52 16.35 25.84
CA PRO A 8 -31.90 15.40 26.77
C PRO A 8 -31.20 14.25 26.03
N ALA A 9 -30.08 13.76 26.58
CA ALA A 9 -29.48 12.55 26.05
C ALA A 9 -30.44 11.36 26.28
N PRO A 10 -30.54 10.40 25.33
CA PRO A 10 -31.44 9.26 25.48
C PRO A 10 -31.20 8.43 26.76
N CYS A 11 -29.96 8.39 27.25
CA CYS A 11 -29.62 7.72 28.51
C CYS A 11 -30.20 8.44 29.73
N ASP A 12 -30.29 9.77 29.73
CA ASP A 12 -30.78 10.54 30.87
C ASP A 12 -32.26 10.26 31.11
N VAL A 13 -33.06 10.28 30.04
CA VAL A 13 -34.49 9.97 30.10
C VAL A 13 -34.71 8.53 30.56
N ARG A 14 -33.88 7.58 30.11
CA ARG A 14 -33.97 6.17 30.52
C ARG A 14 -33.55 5.96 31.98
N SER A 15 -32.60 6.74 32.51
CA SER A 15 -32.24 6.73 33.94
C SER A 15 -33.42 7.16 34.81
N VAL A 16 -34.15 8.19 34.39
CA VAL A 16 -35.38 8.62 35.08
C VAL A 16 -36.46 7.55 35.00
N ILE A 17 -36.63 6.88 33.86
CA ILE A 17 -37.55 5.74 33.74
C ILE A 17 -37.17 4.63 34.73
N ARG A 18 -35.88 4.28 34.84
CA ARG A 18 -35.40 3.27 35.79
C ARG A 18 -35.77 3.64 37.22
N PHE A 19 -35.49 4.88 37.62
CA PHE A 19 -35.82 5.40 38.95
C PHE A 19 -37.33 5.35 39.25
N LEU A 20 -38.17 5.84 38.33
CA LEU A 20 -39.62 5.87 38.53
C LEU A 20 -40.27 4.48 38.45
N SER A 21 -39.71 3.58 37.64
CA SER A 21 -40.10 2.17 37.58
C SER A 21 -39.80 1.45 38.90
N ALA A 22 -38.64 1.73 39.53
CA ALA A 22 -38.30 1.18 40.85
C ALA A 22 -39.25 1.67 41.96
N ARG A 23 -39.85 2.86 41.78
CA ARG A 23 -40.91 3.39 42.66
C ARG A 23 -42.31 2.85 42.33
N ASN A 24 -42.41 1.82 41.49
CA ASN A 24 -43.66 1.16 41.09
C ASN A 24 -44.70 2.09 40.42
N GLN A 25 -44.25 3.16 39.76
CA GLN A 25 -45.17 4.03 39.00
C GLN A 25 -45.62 3.36 37.70
N SER A 26 -46.84 3.67 37.26
CA SER A 26 -47.37 3.16 36.01
C SER A 26 -46.60 3.74 34.82
N ALA A 27 -46.47 2.99 33.72
CA ALA A 27 -45.77 3.48 32.53
C ALA A 27 -46.44 4.72 31.92
N ALA A 28 -47.76 4.87 32.07
CA ALA A 28 -48.51 6.04 31.65
C ALA A 28 -48.15 7.29 32.49
N ASP A 29 -48.04 7.13 33.80
CA ASP A 29 -47.61 8.21 34.71
C ASP A 29 -46.16 8.63 34.47
N ILE A 30 -45.29 7.66 34.19
CA ILE A 30 -43.89 7.91 33.85
C ILE A 30 -43.81 8.69 32.54
N HIS A 31 -44.59 8.31 31.52
CA HIS A 31 -44.63 9.04 30.24
C HIS A 31 -45.11 10.49 30.42
N ARG A 32 -46.18 10.71 31.21
CA ARG A 32 -46.67 12.06 31.53
C ARG A 32 -45.58 12.93 32.17
N LYS A 33 -44.87 12.42 33.19
CA LYS A 33 -43.78 13.13 33.87
C LYS A 33 -42.59 13.41 32.96
N ILE A 34 -42.29 12.49 32.04
CA ILE A 34 -41.26 12.71 31.03
C ILE A 34 -41.66 13.83 30.09
N CYS A 35 -42.90 13.84 29.60
CA CYS A 35 -43.38 14.91 28.72
C CYS A 35 -43.39 16.28 29.40
N GLU A 36 -43.69 16.35 30.71
CA GLU A 36 -43.69 17.59 31.51
C GLU A 36 -42.29 18.21 31.65
N VAL A 37 -41.25 17.39 31.77
CA VAL A 37 -39.88 17.86 32.07
C VAL A 37 -38.98 17.90 30.82
N TYR A 38 -39.12 16.93 29.92
CA TYR A 38 -38.26 16.75 28.75
C TYR A 38 -38.95 17.09 27.42
N GLY A 39 -40.23 17.43 27.45
CA GLY A 39 -41.03 17.75 26.27
C GLY A 39 -41.71 16.53 25.63
N ALA A 40 -42.77 16.79 24.86
CA ALA A 40 -43.60 15.75 24.24
C ALA A 40 -42.86 14.87 23.21
N THR A 41 -41.75 15.37 22.66
CA THR A 41 -40.95 14.67 21.63
C THR A 41 -39.83 13.82 22.20
N ALA A 42 -39.59 13.84 23.52
CA ALA A 42 -38.45 13.15 24.13
C ALA A 42 -38.51 11.63 23.98
N MET A 43 -39.67 11.01 24.21
CA MET A 43 -39.85 9.57 24.06
C MET A 43 -41.33 9.20 23.95
N CYS A 44 -41.70 8.37 22.98
CA CYS A 44 -43.07 7.88 22.87
C CYS A 44 -43.42 6.87 23.98
N GLU A 45 -44.69 6.84 24.35
CA GLU A 45 -45.24 5.97 25.40
C GLU A 45 -44.89 4.49 25.21
N GLY A 46 -44.88 3.99 23.97
CA GLY A 46 -44.49 2.62 23.65
C GLY A 46 -43.05 2.28 24.04
N LYS A 47 -42.11 3.22 23.84
CA LYS A 47 -40.71 3.06 24.28
C LYS A 47 -40.62 3.10 25.80
N VAL A 48 -41.38 3.97 26.47
CA VAL A 48 -41.44 4.01 27.95
C VAL A 48 -41.94 2.67 28.50
N ARG A 49 -43.04 2.13 27.98
CA ARG A 49 -43.56 0.80 28.36
C ARG A 49 -42.54 -0.31 28.16
N LYS A 50 -41.79 -0.29 27.06
CA LYS A 50 -40.71 -1.26 26.81
C LYS A 50 -39.62 -1.16 27.88
N TRP A 51 -39.10 0.04 28.16
CA TRP A 51 -38.05 0.24 29.16
C TRP A 51 -38.51 -0.15 30.57
N VAL A 52 -39.74 0.22 30.98
CA VAL A 52 -40.32 -0.21 32.26
C VAL A 52 -40.37 -1.74 32.36
N ARG A 53 -40.74 -2.43 31.28
CA ARG A 53 -40.75 -3.91 31.23
C ARG A 53 -39.34 -4.48 31.35
N ASP A 54 -38.39 -3.95 30.60
CA ASP A 54 -36.99 -4.41 30.63
C ASP A 54 -36.37 -4.20 32.02
N PHE A 55 -36.63 -3.06 32.68
CA PHE A 55 -36.16 -2.78 34.04
C PHE A 55 -36.81 -3.70 35.08
N LYS A 56 -38.11 -3.98 34.96
CA LYS A 56 -38.80 -4.96 35.81
C LYS A 56 -38.31 -6.39 35.59
N ALA A 57 -37.83 -6.71 34.39
CA ALA A 57 -37.22 -7.98 34.04
C ALA A 57 -35.73 -8.09 34.49
N GLY A 58 -35.20 -7.10 35.21
CA GLY A 58 -33.85 -7.15 35.80
C GLY A 58 -32.74 -6.56 34.94
N ARG A 59 -33.05 -5.80 33.87
CA ARG A 59 -32.03 -5.08 33.11
C ARG A 59 -31.50 -3.88 33.90
N ASP A 60 -30.20 -3.80 34.17
CA ASP A 60 -29.61 -2.65 34.88
C ASP A 60 -28.96 -1.58 33.98
N LYS A 61 -28.72 -1.91 32.71
CA LYS A 61 -28.05 -1.01 31.75
C LYS A 61 -29.05 -0.06 31.11
N VAL A 62 -28.73 1.24 31.18
CA VAL A 62 -29.51 2.34 30.61
C VAL A 62 -29.15 2.58 29.12
N HIS A 63 -27.94 2.18 28.72
CA HIS A 63 -27.49 2.25 27.33
C HIS A 63 -28.09 1.12 26.49
N ASP A 64 -28.18 1.35 25.18
CA ASP A 64 -28.51 0.29 24.24
C ASP A 64 -27.42 -0.80 24.32
N ASP A 65 -27.84 -2.06 24.26
CA ASP A 65 -26.88 -3.15 24.15
C ASP A 65 -26.14 -3.05 22.82
N SER A 66 -24.91 -3.57 22.79
CA SER A 66 -24.14 -3.69 21.55
C SER A 66 -25.02 -4.34 20.50
N ARG A 67 -25.38 -3.59 19.44
CA ARG A 67 -26.09 -4.17 18.31
C ARG A 67 -25.20 -5.26 17.75
N SER A 68 -25.69 -6.50 17.66
CA SER A 68 -25.04 -7.47 16.79
C SER A 68 -25.09 -6.88 15.38
N GLY A 69 -23.92 -6.52 14.86
CA GLY A 69 -23.82 -6.10 13.47
C GLY A 69 -24.25 -7.23 12.54
N ARG A 70 -24.26 -6.96 11.25
CA ARG A 70 -24.35 -8.02 10.24
C ARG A 70 -23.30 -9.09 10.55
N LEU A 71 -23.71 -10.34 10.71
CA LEU A 71 -22.82 -11.50 10.82
C LEU A 71 -21.74 -11.37 9.73
N SER A 72 -20.49 -11.24 10.14
CA SER A 72 -19.40 -11.25 9.17
C SER A 72 -19.40 -12.62 8.54
N VAL A 73 -19.51 -12.68 7.21
CA VAL A 73 -19.28 -13.90 6.39
C VAL A 73 -17.88 -14.51 6.67
N ILE A 74 -17.02 -13.76 7.36
CA ILE A 74 -15.70 -14.15 7.82
C ILE A 74 -15.86 -14.93 9.13
N THR A 75 -15.70 -16.26 9.06
CA THR A 75 -15.48 -17.16 10.19
C THR A 75 -14.00 -17.18 10.58
N ASP A 76 -13.66 -17.52 11.82
CA ASP A 76 -12.26 -17.61 12.27
C ASP A 76 -11.47 -18.66 11.48
N ASP A 77 -12.10 -19.78 11.10
CA ASP A 77 -11.51 -20.81 10.24
C ASP A 77 -11.13 -20.27 8.85
N MET A 78 -11.96 -19.37 8.31
CA MET A 78 -11.69 -18.69 7.04
C MET A 78 -10.51 -17.73 7.19
N VAL A 79 -10.40 -17.01 8.31
CA VAL A 79 -9.25 -16.13 8.60
C VAL A 79 -7.95 -16.94 8.62
N ALA A 80 -7.94 -18.05 9.35
CA ALA A 80 -6.78 -18.93 9.44
C ALA A 80 -6.40 -19.53 8.07
N SER A 81 -7.40 -19.95 7.29
CA SER A 81 -7.18 -20.49 5.93
C SER A 81 -6.58 -19.45 4.98
N VAL A 82 -7.06 -18.20 5.04
CA VAL A 82 -6.53 -17.09 4.25
C VAL A 82 -5.10 -16.76 4.67
N GLU A 83 -4.81 -16.72 5.96
CA GLU A 83 -3.47 -16.45 6.48
C GLU A 83 -2.47 -17.55 6.06
N ALA A 84 -2.84 -18.83 6.18
CA ALA A 84 -2.02 -19.94 5.72
C ALA A 84 -1.67 -19.82 4.23
N LYS A 85 -2.64 -19.43 3.39
CA LYS A 85 -2.42 -19.24 1.96
C LYS A 85 -1.48 -18.08 1.64
N ILE A 86 -1.52 -17.02 2.44
CA ILE A 86 -0.61 -15.87 2.32
C ILE A 86 0.81 -16.26 2.74
N LEU A 87 0.96 -17.08 3.78
CA LEU A 87 2.26 -17.53 4.24
C LEU A 87 2.95 -18.50 3.27
N GLU A 88 2.16 -19.32 2.55
CA GLU A 88 2.66 -20.17 1.46
C GLU A 88 3.26 -19.35 0.31
N ASN A 89 2.59 -18.27 -0.11
CA ASN A 89 3.09 -17.37 -1.14
C ASN A 89 2.80 -15.90 -0.80
N ARG A 90 3.81 -15.23 -0.22
CA ARG A 90 3.73 -13.81 0.15
C ARG A 90 3.63 -12.87 -1.06
N HIS A 91 3.95 -13.33 -2.27
CA HIS A 91 3.84 -12.57 -3.51
C HIS A 91 2.49 -12.81 -4.22
N PHE A 92 1.38 -12.69 -3.49
CA PHE A 92 0.05 -12.89 -4.02
C PHE A 92 -0.59 -11.57 -4.51
N THR A 93 -1.64 -11.72 -5.32
CA THR A 93 -2.61 -10.66 -5.64
C THR A 93 -3.95 -10.98 -4.99
N ILE A 94 -4.77 -9.96 -4.73
CA ILE A 94 -6.14 -10.21 -4.22
C ILE A 94 -6.94 -11.09 -5.19
N SER A 95 -6.72 -10.96 -6.50
CA SER A 95 -7.36 -11.83 -7.50
C SER A 95 -6.94 -13.29 -7.37
N THR A 96 -5.64 -13.57 -7.21
CA THR A 96 -5.16 -14.95 -7.02
C THR A 96 -5.66 -15.55 -5.71
N LEU A 97 -5.78 -14.73 -4.66
CA LEU A 97 -6.36 -15.16 -3.39
C LEU A 97 -7.86 -15.48 -3.55
N SER A 98 -8.60 -14.63 -4.27
CA SER A 98 -10.03 -14.82 -4.55
C SER A 98 -10.34 -16.12 -5.29
N ASN A 99 -9.43 -16.61 -6.13
CA ASN A 99 -9.61 -17.90 -6.81
C ASN A 99 -9.65 -19.09 -5.85
N GLY A 100 -9.01 -18.98 -4.68
CA GLY A 100 -9.05 -20.00 -3.63
C GLY A 100 -10.24 -19.86 -2.67
N PHE A 101 -10.95 -18.72 -2.71
CA PHE A 101 -12.03 -18.38 -1.79
C PHE A 101 -13.21 -17.77 -2.56
N LEU A 102 -13.87 -18.59 -3.38
CA LEU A 102 -14.94 -18.15 -4.30
C LEU A 102 -16.18 -17.61 -3.57
N GLU A 103 -16.41 -18.07 -2.33
CA GLU A 103 -17.53 -17.63 -1.49
C GLU A 103 -17.34 -16.20 -0.95
N VAL A 104 -16.11 -15.68 -1.01
CA VAL A 104 -15.75 -14.38 -0.44
C VAL A 104 -15.45 -13.39 -1.55
N SER A 105 -16.17 -12.27 -1.54
CA SER A 105 -15.89 -11.19 -2.49
C SER A 105 -14.48 -10.60 -2.31
N ARG A 106 -13.86 -10.14 -3.40
CA ARG A 106 -12.52 -9.55 -3.39
C ARG A 106 -12.35 -8.39 -2.41
N SER A 107 -13.39 -7.57 -2.22
CA SER A 107 -13.36 -6.41 -1.31
C SER A 107 -13.30 -6.86 0.15
N VAL A 108 -14.02 -7.93 0.51
CA VAL A 108 -13.97 -8.54 1.84
C VAL A 108 -12.60 -9.18 2.09
N LEU A 109 -12.05 -9.90 1.11
CA LEU A 109 -10.68 -10.44 1.20
C LEU A 109 -9.65 -9.33 1.38
N TYR A 110 -9.77 -8.22 0.65
CA TYR A 110 -8.86 -7.08 0.82
C TYR A 110 -8.91 -6.55 2.26
N LYS A 111 -10.11 -6.30 2.80
CA LYS A 111 -10.27 -5.83 4.20
C LYS A 111 -9.75 -6.84 5.21
N LEU A 112 -10.00 -8.13 4.99
CA LEU A 112 -9.48 -9.20 5.83
C LEU A 112 -7.95 -9.15 5.89
N VAL A 113 -7.29 -9.05 4.72
CA VAL A 113 -5.83 -8.98 4.62
C VAL A 113 -5.28 -7.71 5.26
N SER A 114 -5.85 -6.54 4.96
CA SER A 114 -5.29 -5.26 5.37
C SER A 114 -5.69 -4.82 6.79
N GLU A 115 -6.92 -5.09 7.22
CA GLU A 115 -7.47 -4.59 8.49
C GLU A 115 -7.45 -5.65 9.59
N LYS A 116 -7.81 -6.91 9.29
CA LYS A 116 -7.88 -7.98 10.29
C LYS A 116 -6.53 -8.66 10.51
N LEU A 117 -5.86 -9.06 9.43
CA LEU A 117 -4.54 -9.69 9.47
C LEU A 117 -3.39 -8.68 9.46
N ASN A 118 -3.69 -7.40 9.18
CA ASN A 118 -2.72 -6.29 9.20
C ASN A 118 -1.51 -6.49 8.27
N PHE A 119 -1.67 -7.22 7.16
CA PHE A 119 -0.64 -7.33 6.14
C PHE A 119 -0.52 -6.04 5.33
N LYS A 120 0.72 -5.63 5.05
CA LYS A 120 1.03 -4.47 4.22
C LYS A 120 1.75 -4.90 2.95
N LYS A 121 1.31 -4.34 1.81
CA LYS A 121 1.97 -4.57 0.53
C LYS A 121 3.16 -3.63 0.38
N LEU A 122 4.37 -4.19 0.46
CA LEU A 122 5.62 -3.45 0.33
C LEU A 122 6.42 -3.95 -0.86
N CYS A 123 7.21 -3.06 -1.48
CA CYS A 123 8.17 -3.45 -2.51
C CYS A 123 9.47 -3.91 -1.85
N SER A 124 10.05 -5.00 -2.36
CA SER A 124 11.40 -5.43 -1.98
C SER A 124 12.42 -4.34 -2.31
N ARG A 125 13.45 -4.21 -1.45
CA ARG A 125 14.57 -3.31 -1.71
C ARG A 125 15.49 -3.93 -2.75
N TRP A 126 15.97 -3.12 -3.70
CA TRP A 126 17.04 -3.53 -4.61
C TRP A 126 18.35 -3.64 -3.85
N VAL A 127 19.02 -4.78 -3.96
CA VAL A 127 20.34 -5.02 -3.37
C VAL A 127 21.34 -5.18 -4.52
N PRO A 128 22.55 -4.58 -4.47
CA PRO A 128 23.52 -4.63 -5.56
C PRO A 128 23.87 -6.05 -6.03
N LYS A 129 23.96 -7.00 -5.10
CA LYS A 129 24.24 -8.41 -5.38
C LYS A 129 23.80 -9.28 -4.20
N PHE A 130 23.33 -10.49 -4.47
CA PHE A 130 23.13 -11.50 -3.43
C PHE A 130 24.50 -12.01 -2.93
N PRO A 131 24.84 -11.82 -1.64
CA PRO A 131 26.11 -12.28 -1.11
C PRO A 131 26.09 -13.81 -0.95
N THR A 132 27.16 -14.46 -1.37
CA THR A 132 27.43 -15.86 -0.99
C THR A 132 27.93 -15.90 0.45
N GLU A 133 27.94 -17.08 1.06
CA GLU A 133 28.40 -17.24 2.45
C GLU A 133 29.84 -16.76 2.64
N ASP A 134 30.74 -17.10 1.71
CA ASP A 134 32.13 -16.60 1.72
C ASP A 134 32.21 -15.07 1.65
N HIS A 135 31.35 -14.42 0.86
CA HIS A 135 31.31 -12.96 0.80
C HIS A 135 30.81 -12.36 2.12
N LYS A 136 29.88 -13.02 2.82
CA LYS A 136 29.41 -12.56 4.14
C LYS A 136 30.52 -12.69 5.17
N ASN A 137 31.20 -13.84 5.22
CA ASN A 137 32.29 -14.09 6.17
C ASN A 137 33.43 -13.09 5.97
N LYS A 138 33.88 -12.88 4.72
CA LYS A 138 34.91 -11.87 4.42
C LYS A 138 34.48 -10.46 4.82
N ARG A 139 33.21 -10.08 4.57
CA ARG A 139 32.69 -8.78 5.00
C ARG A 139 32.66 -8.64 6.51
N PHE A 140 32.25 -9.71 7.22
CA PHE A 140 32.22 -9.73 8.68
C PHE A 140 33.64 -9.59 9.25
N GLU A 141 34.60 -10.38 8.77
CA GLU A 141 36.01 -10.31 9.20
C GLU A 141 36.61 -8.93 8.96
N CYS A 142 36.43 -8.34 7.77
CA CYS A 142 36.90 -6.98 7.48
C CYS A 142 36.24 -5.94 8.41
N SER A 143 34.93 -6.06 8.64
CA SER A 143 34.19 -5.13 9.50
C SER A 143 34.63 -5.25 10.96
N LEU A 144 34.85 -6.49 11.44
CA LEU A 144 35.32 -6.77 12.78
C LEU A 144 36.75 -6.24 12.98
N ASN A 145 37.65 -6.48 12.02
CA ASN A 145 39.01 -5.93 12.07
C ASN A 145 39.00 -4.40 12.14
N PHE A 146 38.18 -3.75 11.30
CA PHE A 146 38.01 -2.31 11.32
C PHE A 146 37.45 -1.80 12.65
N PHE A 147 36.45 -2.49 13.21
CA PHE A 147 35.87 -2.17 14.50
C PHE A 147 36.87 -2.29 15.66
N THR A 148 37.67 -3.36 15.70
CA THR A 148 38.71 -3.53 16.72
C THR A 148 39.74 -2.40 16.66
N ARG A 149 40.25 -2.08 15.46
CA ARG A 149 41.19 -0.95 15.26
C ARG A 149 40.58 0.39 15.68
N TYR A 150 39.29 0.58 15.41
CA TYR A 150 38.58 1.77 15.86
C TYR A 150 38.47 1.84 17.38
N ASN A 151 38.28 0.72 18.09
CA ASN A 151 38.24 0.74 19.56
C ASN A 151 39.61 1.02 20.19
N GLU A 152 40.71 0.68 19.52
CA GLU A 152 42.08 0.91 20.03
C GLU A 152 42.54 2.36 19.79
N GLU A 153 42.30 2.90 18.59
CA GLU A 153 42.85 4.20 18.15
C GLU A 153 41.78 5.30 18.00
N CYS A 154 40.50 4.96 18.17
CA CYS A 154 39.35 5.86 18.09
C CYS A 154 39.38 6.74 16.82
N ASP A 155 39.24 8.06 17.02
CA ASP A 155 39.16 9.08 15.99
C ASP A 155 40.45 9.27 15.20
N ALA A 156 41.61 8.82 15.71
CA ALA A 156 42.87 8.92 15.01
C ALA A 156 42.86 8.05 13.74
N THR A 157 42.26 6.86 13.81
CA THR A 157 42.08 5.96 12.67
C THR A 157 41.25 6.61 11.57
N LEU A 158 40.10 7.21 11.94
CA LEU A 158 39.22 7.87 10.96
C LEU A 158 39.88 9.09 10.31
N SER A 159 40.75 9.80 11.03
CA SER A 159 41.44 10.98 10.52
C SER A 159 42.49 10.65 9.45
N ARG A 160 43.01 9.43 9.44
CA ARG A 160 44.02 8.97 8.47
C ARG A 160 43.43 8.35 7.21
N ILE A 161 42.13 8.06 7.19
CA ILE A 161 41.49 7.41 6.04
C ILE A 161 41.17 8.44 4.97
N ILE A 162 41.70 8.19 3.77
CA ILE A 162 41.24 8.80 2.53
C ILE A 162 40.56 7.69 1.74
N THR A 163 39.30 7.92 1.35
CA THR A 163 38.54 6.99 0.50
C THR A 163 38.27 7.65 -0.85
N GLY A 164 37.96 6.85 -1.85
CA GLY A 164 37.55 7.35 -3.16
C GLY A 164 36.69 6.35 -3.90
N ASP A 165 35.90 6.88 -4.83
CA ASP A 165 35.03 6.10 -5.71
C ASP A 165 34.95 6.77 -7.09
N GLU A 166 34.56 5.99 -8.08
CA GLU A 166 34.37 6.43 -9.45
C GLU A 166 32.91 6.26 -9.85
N THR A 167 32.24 7.39 -10.13
CA THR A 167 30.83 7.38 -10.53
C THR A 167 30.65 7.89 -11.95
N ARG A 168 29.73 7.28 -12.69
CA ARG A 168 29.35 7.77 -14.02
C ARG A 168 28.24 8.79 -13.88
N VAL A 169 28.54 10.01 -14.25
CA VAL A 169 27.58 11.12 -14.30
C VAL A 169 27.06 11.25 -15.73
N SER A 170 25.75 11.37 -15.89
CA SER A 170 25.13 11.68 -17.18
C SER A 170 24.95 13.19 -17.33
N ASP A 171 25.24 13.72 -18.51
CA ASP A 171 25.08 15.15 -18.79
C ASP A 171 23.61 15.59 -18.74
N VAL A 172 22.68 14.66 -19.01
CA VAL A 172 21.24 14.89 -18.92
C VAL A 172 20.70 14.05 -17.77
N THR A 173 20.07 14.71 -16.80
CA THR A 173 19.30 14.04 -15.74
C THR A 173 17.83 14.06 -16.15
N THR A 174 17.30 12.90 -16.54
CA THR A 174 15.86 12.79 -16.83
C THR A 174 15.07 12.74 -15.52
N GLU A 175 13.90 13.35 -15.50
CA GLU A 175 12.98 13.24 -14.37
C GLU A 175 12.63 11.76 -14.14
N SER A 176 12.80 11.30 -12.91
CA SER A 176 12.33 9.97 -12.51
C SER A 176 10.82 9.85 -12.66
N LYS A 177 10.31 8.62 -12.70
CA LYS A 177 8.87 8.36 -12.76
C LYS A 177 8.12 9.05 -11.62
N GLN A 178 8.71 9.11 -10.42
CA GLN A 178 8.12 9.75 -9.26
C GLN A 178 8.14 11.29 -9.37
N GLN A 179 9.24 11.86 -9.85
CA GLN A 179 9.33 13.31 -10.12
C GLN A 179 8.36 13.75 -11.23
N SER A 180 8.07 12.86 -12.18
CA SER A 180 7.12 13.14 -13.27
C SER A 180 5.64 13.01 -12.90
N MET A 181 5.32 12.69 -11.64
CA MET A 181 3.93 12.53 -11.20
C MET A 181 3.21 13.87 -11.24
N GLU A 182 2.09 13.91 -11.97
CA GLU A 182 1.25 15.10 -12.11
C GLU A 182 -0.19 14.78 -11.68
N TRP A 183 -0.84 15.75 -11.03
CA TRP A 183 -2.27 15.69 -10.76
C TRP A 183 -3.04 15.95 -12.05
N ARG A 184 -4.03 15.11 -12.34
CA ARG A 184 -4.81 15.18 -13.58
C ARG A 184 -6.24 14.72 -13.36
N HIS A 185 -7.14 15.22 -14.18
CA HIS A 185 -8.50 14.70 -14.25
C HIS A 185 -8.52 13.34 -14.97
N THR A 186 -9.55 12.53 -14.66
CA THR A 186 -9.70 11.15 -15.19
C THR A 186 -9.71 11.10 -16.71
N HIS A 187 -10.29 12.11 -17.37
CA HIS A 187 -10.46 12.17 -18.83
C HIS A 187 -9.33 12.90 -19.54
N SER A 188 -8.35 13.46 -18.82
CA SER A 188 -7.24 14.18 -19.44
C SER A 188 -6.28 13.22 -20.14
N PRO A 189 -5.72 13.61 -21.30
CA PRO A 189 -4.75 12.79 -22.01
C PRO A 189 -3.49 12.58 -21.15
N VAL A 190 -2.85 11.42 -21.33
CA VAL A 190 -1.63 11.07 -20.58
C VAL A 190 -0.43 11.72 -21.25
N ARG A 191 0.35 12.51 -20.52
CA ARG A 191 1.64 12.98 -21.02
C ARG A 191 2.56 11.79 -21.29
N VAL A 192 3.00 11.65 -22.53
CA VAL A 192 3.99 10.64 -22.94
C VAL A 192 5.38 11.27 -22.88
N LYS A 193 6.31 10.59 -22.22
CA LYS A 193 7.73 10.97 -22.21
C LYS A 193 8.54 9.93 -22.99
N ALA A 194 9.33 10.40 -23.94
CA ALA A 194 10.28 9.53 -24.64
C ALA A 194 11.32 9.03 -23.64
N LYS A 195 11.62 7.73 -23.69
CA LYS A 195 12.72 7.17 -22.90
C LYS A 195 14.03 7.54 -23.57
N GLU A 196 14.82 8.39 -22.93
CA GLU A 196 16.16 8.69 -23.41
C GLU A 196 17.08 7.49 -23.26
N THR A 197 17.93 7.27 -24.27
CA THR A 197 18.92 6.19 -24.24
C THR A 197 20.11 6.66 -23.42
N LEU A 198 20.49 5.89 -22.39
CA LEU A 198 21.58 6.19 -21.46
C LEU A 198 22.96 6.40 -22.12
N SER A 199 23.10 6.21 -23.42
CA SER A 199 24.38 6.22 -24.13
C SER A 199 24.85 7.60 -24.58
N GLN A 200 24.03 8.65 -24.53
CA GLN A 200 24.31 9.81 -25.36
C GLN A 200 25.51 10.65 -24.89
N ARG A 201 25.71 10.89 -23.58
CA ARG A 201 26.93 11.51 -23.03
C ARG A 201 27.09 11.15 -21.55
N LYS A 202 28.20 10.49 -21.19
CA LYS A 202 28.57 10.24 -19.80
C LYS A 202 29.95 10.83 -19.53
N ILE A 203 30.18 11.23 -18.29
CA ILE A 203 31.48 11.64 -17.78
C ILE A 203 31.76 10.72 -16.59
N MET A 204 32.98 10.21 -16.50
CA MET A 204 33.41 9.47 -15.31
C MET A 204 34.01 10.47 -14.33
N ALA A 205 33.43 10.55 -13.14
CA ALA A 205 33.92 11.38 -12.05
C ALA A 205 34.63 10.49 -11.04
N SER A 206 35.92 10.72 -10.83
CA SER A 206 36.69 10.08 -9.76
C SER A 206 36.84 11.09 -8.62
N VAL A 207 36.38 10.74 -7.42
CA VAL A 207 36.40 11.63 -6.26
C VAL A 207 37.06 10.90 -5.09
N PHE A 208 37.97 11.58 -4.42
CA PHE A 208 38.62 11.13 -3.19
C PHE A 208 38.35 12.15 -2.08
N TRP A 209 38.03 11.67 -0.89
CA TRP A 209 37.66 12.50 0.25
C TRP A 209 38.10 11.88 1.57
N ASN A 210 38.20 12.72 2.60
CA ASN A 210 38.48 12.33 3.98
C ASN A 210 37.42 12.93 4.91
N ARG A 211 37.63 12.84 6.23
CA ARG A 211 36.69 13.39 7.24
C ARG A 211 36.52 14.92 7.20
N HIS A 212 37.44 15.64 6.55
CA HIS A 212 37.44 17.11 6.47
C HIS A 212 36.86 17.63 5.14
N GLY A 213 36.68 16.77 4.15
CA GLY A 213 36.06 17.13 2.88
C GLY A 213 36.66 16.41 1.68
N VAL A 214 36.35 16.93 0.49
CA VAL A 214 36.90 16.42 -0.78
C VAL A 214 38.38 16.75 -0.85
N PHE A 215 39.19 15.71 -1.01
CA PHE A 215 40.64 15.83 -1.15
C PHE A 215 41.04 16.03 -2.61
N PHE A 216 40.42 15.28 -3.53
CA PHE A 216 40.69 15.36 -4.96
C PHE A 216 39.45 15.00 -5.77
N GLY A 217 39.21 15.69 -6.89
CA GLY A 217 38.14 15.36 -7.82
C GLY A 217 38.60 15.56 -9.26
N ARG A 218 38.35 14.59 -10.14
CA ARG A 218 38.63 14.69 -11.57
C ARG A 218 37.46 14.19 -12.41
N LEU A 219 37.15 14.96 -13.44
CA LEU A 219 36.18 14.60 -14.47
C LEU A 219 36.93 14.08 -15.71
N HIS A 220 36.63 12.85 -16.09
CA HIS A 220 37.17 12.19 -17.27
C HIS A 220 36.07 12.15 -18.35
N ALA A 221 36.26 12.90 -19.43
CA ALA A 221 35.39 12.79 -20.60
C ALA A 221 35.54 11.36 -21.17
N THR A 222 34.47 10.55 -21.13
CA THR A 222 34.52 9.26 -21.81
C THR A 222 34.43 9.53 -23.32
N ARG A 223 35.55 9.40 -24.05
CA ARG A 223 35.51 9.30 -25.51
C ARG A 223 34.64 8.09 -25.86
N ASN A 224 33.49 8.33 -26.46
CA ASN A 224 32.66 7.29 -27.05
C ASN A 224 33.49 6.56 -28.12
N TYR A 225 34.08 5.41 -27.77
CA TYR A 225 34.56 4.48 -28.77
C TYR A 225 33.33 3.88 -29.46
N HIS A 226 32.89 4.52 -30.54
CA HIS A 226 32.12 3.83 -31.56
C HIS A 226 33.03 2.77 -32.19
N LYS A 227 33.12 1.58 -31.59
CA LYS A 227 33.44 0.38 -32.36
C LYS A 227 32.23 0.10 -33.24
N CYS A 228 32.17 0.79 -34.37
CA CYS A 228 31.42 0.33 -35.52
C CYS A 228 32.03 -1.03 -35.86
N GLY A 229 31.30 -2.11 -35.56
CA GLY A 229 31.70 -3.45 -36.00
C GLY A 229 31.80 -3.42 -37.51
N SER A 230 33.03 -3.54 -38.03
CA SER A 230 33.26 -3.85 -39.43
C SER A 230 32.60 -5.20 -39.70
N LEU A 231 31.41 -5.19 -40.28
CA LEU A 231 30.84 -6.34 -40.96
C LEU A 231 31.82 -6.69 -42.09
N ARG A 232 32.65 -7.72 -41.88
CA ARG A 232 33.26 -8.42 -43.00
C ARG A 232 32.15 -9.24 -43.67
N PRO A 233 31.86 -9.06 -44.97
CA PRO A 233 30.98 -9.99 -45.67
C PRO A 233 31.73 -11.31 -45.81
N ASN A 234 31.16 -12.39 -45.25
CA ASN A 234 31.64 -13.75 -45.50
C ASN A 234 31.00 -14.22 -46.82
N PRO A 235 31.78 -14.50 -47.87
CA PRO A 235 31.25 -15.05 -49.12
C PRO A 235 31.34 -16.58 -49.04
N SER A 236 30.27 -17.23 -48.60
CA SER A 236 30.02 -18.64 -48.94
C SER A 236 28.68 -19.06 -48.37
N LYS A 237 27.70 -19.15 -49.29
CA LYS A 237 26.54 -20.05 -49.36
C LYS A 237 25.37 -19.36 -50.05
N ALA A 238 25.54 -19.10 -51.35
CA ALA A 238 24.52 -19.52 -52.32
C ALA A 238 24.56 -21.06 -52.30
N THR A 239 23.47 -21.82 -52.26
CA THR A 239 22.32 -21.79 -53.14
C THR A 239 21.25 -22.70 -52.50
N GLN A 240 20.01 -22.25 -52.40
CA GLN A 240 18.84 -22.97 -52.93
C GLN A 240 17.58 -22.17 -52.63
N SER A 241 17.10 -21.56 -53.71
CA SER A 241 15.73 -21.15 -53.93
C SER A 241 14.76 -22.29 -53.61
N ASP A 242 13.74 -22.01 -52.80
CA ASP A 242 12.43 -22.50 -53.20
C ASP A 242 11.30 -21.57 -52.80
N SER A 243 10.35 -21.54 -53.73
CA SER A 243 9.29 -20.58 -53.93
C SER A 243 8.07 -20.89 -53.07
N LYS A 244 7.40 -19.86 -52.54
CA LYS A 244 5.94 -19.85 -52.33
C LYS A 244 5.42 -18.43 -52.12
N GLN A 245 4.89 -17.89 -53.21
CA GLN A 245 4.16 -16.64 -53.30
C GLN A 245 2.91 -16.65 -52.43
N LYS A 246 2.66 -15.49 -51.83
CA LYS A 246 1.50 -15.13 -51.04
C LYS A 246 0.50 -14.42 -51.96
N THR A 247 -0.51 -15.11 -52.46
CA THR A 247 -1.65 -14.47 -53.14
C THR A 247 -2.64 -13.98 -52.10
N ARG A 248 -2.79 -12.66 -52.03
CA ARG A 248 -3.92 -11.96 -51.40
C ARG A 248 -5.04 -11.91 -52.44
N ASN A 249 -6.20 -12.50 -52.14
CA ASN A 249 -7.43 -12.18 -52.86
C ASN A 249 -8.28 -11.25 -52.00
N ALA A 250 -8.46 -10.03 -52.51
CA ALA A 250 -9.46 -9.07 -52.07
C ALA A 250 -10.74 -9.32 -52.88
N ASN A 251 -11.86 -9.53 -52.21
CA ASN A 251 -13.18 -9.48 -52.84
C ASN A 251 -13.87 -8.18 -52.39
N ARG A 252 -13.88 -7.19 -53.28
CA ARG A 252 -14.87 -6.11 -53.35
C ARG A 252 -15.53 -6.22 -54.73
N GLY A 253 -16.83 -6.44 -54.77
CA GLY A 253 -17.66 -6.34 -55.96
C GLY A 253 -18.94 -5.56 -55.62
N ASN A 254 -19.04 -4.35 -56.17
CA ASN A 254 -20.22 -3.47 -56.23
C ASN A 254 -21.28 -4.03 -57.19
N PHE A 255 -22.55 -3.57 -57.05
CA PHE A 255 -23.44 -3.08 -58.12
C PHE A 255 -24.57 -2.27 -57.44
N ALA A 256 -24.63 -0.91 -57.55
CA ALA A 256 -25.26 -0.07 -58.61
C ALA A 256 -26.81 0.01 -58.47
N THR A 257 -27.38 1.07 -57.87
CA THR A 257 -27.99 2.32 -58.47
C THR A 257 -29.38 2.09 -59.08
N PRO A 258 -30.26 3.11 -59.21
CA PRO A 258 -30.07 4.35 -60.00
C PRO A 258 -29.71 5.59 -59.18
#